data_AF-A0A0R0M0J7-F1
#
_entry.id   AF-A0A0R0M0J7-F1
#
_cell.length_a   1.000
_cell.length_b   1.000
_cell.length_c   1.000
_cell.angle_alpha   90.00
_cell.angle_beta   90.00
_cell.angle_gamma   90.00
#
_symmetry.space_group_name_H-M   'P 1'
#
loop_
_entity.id
_entity.type
_entity.pdbx_description
1 polymer ?
#
loop_
_entity_poly.entity_id
_entity_poly.type
_entity_poly.pdbx_seq_one_letter_code
_entity_poly.pdbx_strand_id
1 'polypeptide(L)'
;MNNEFINLKQEISDMENLYLPDYKKPFVLRTDASNTGTGAVLYQVGKKGEERPIEWASKKLTATEARYDISEREMLAIYWALKKFEYELRGRKFKLETDHKALIEIHKKPQFNNNRINRWIELIQEFDFEIVHIKGEKMGRADQLSRVNEKDQKKWQKGRRIREGKEIKHQKEEKGKIYLTFDSGEKREVLGEENREKKQ
;
A
#
# COMPACT_ATOMS: atom_id res chain seq x y z
N MET A 1 -12.56 -6.39 13.57
CA MET A 1 -12.52 -5.67 12.27
C MET A 1 -11.52 -4.52 12.41
N ASN A 2 -10.84 -4.05 11.35
CA ASN A 2 -9.81 -3.01 11.51
C ASN A 2 -10.47 -1.69 11.88
N ASN A 3 -10.19 -1.20 13.09
CA ASN A 3 -10.69 0.10 13.53
C ASN A 3 -10.31 1.20 12.53
N GLU A 4 -9.17 1.11 11.84
CA GLU A 4 -8.75 2.07 10.80
C GLU A 4 -9.61 2.07 9.54
N PHE A 5 -10.04 0.91 9.03
CA PHE A 5 -10.92 0.85 7.86
C PHE A 5 -12.34 1.30 8.20
N ILE A 6 -12.78 1.00 9.43
CA ILE A 6 -14.05 1.49 9.96
C ILE A 6 -13.97 3.01 10.15
N ASN A 7 -12.87 3.53 10.68
CA ASN A 7 -12.61 4.96 10.81
C ASN A 7 -12.56 5.65 9.45
N LEU A 8 -11.91 5.06 8.43
CA LEU A 8 -11.91 5.61 7.07
C LEU A 8 -13.32 5.62 6.48
N LYS A 9 -14.10 4.55 6.67
CA LYS A 9 -15.50 4.50 6.22
C LYS A 9 -16.38 5.50 6.96
N GLN A 10 -16.20 5.66 8.27
CA GLN A 10 -16.89 6.67 9.06
C GLN A 10 -16.46 8.06 8.62
N GLU A 11 -15.16 8.35 8.45
CA GLU A 11 -14.68 9.62 7.91
C GLU A 11 -15.26 9.93 6.53
N ILE A 12 -15.27 8.97 5.59
CA ILE A 12 -15.86 9.16 4.25
C ILE A 12 -17.38 9.35 4.34
N SER A 13 -18.04 8.67 5.27
CA SER A 13 -19.50 8.73 5.46
C SER A 13 -19.95 9.95 6.27
N ASP A 14 -19.09 10.48 7.14
CA ASP A 14 -19.26 11.67 7.98
C ASP A 14 -18.71 12.93 7.27
N MET A 15 -17.97 12.77 6.17
CA MET A 15 -17.49 13.87 5.35
C MET A 15 -18.64 14.50 4.58
N GLU A 16 -19.13 15.63 5.09
CA GLU A 16 -20.15 16.41 4.41
C GLU A 16 -19.71 16.98 3.05
N ASN A 17 -18.40 17.06 2.73
CA ASN A 17 -17.96 17.72 1.49
C ASN A 17 -16.66 17.16 0.90
N LEU A 18 -16.77 16.40 -0.20
CA LEU A 18 -15.78 16.48 -1.28
C LEU A 18 -15.78 17.91 -1.81
N TYR A 19 -14.61 18.52 -1.90
CA TYR A 19 -14.51 19.90 -2.38
C TYR A 19 -14.30 19.92 -3.88
N LEU A 20 -15.01 20.84 -4.56
CA LEU A 20 -14.69 21.14 -5.95
C LEU A 20 -13.28 21.76 -6.04
N PRO A 21 -12.48 21.38 -7.04
CA PRO A 21 -11.15 21.93 -7.22
C PRO A 21 -11.21 23.43 -7.52
N ASP A 22 -10.44 24.22 -6.77
CA ASP A 22 -10.16 25.63 -7.10
C ASP A 22 -8.88 25.70 -7.91
N TYR A 23 -8.98 25.74 -9.24
CA TYR A 23 -7.83 25.72 -10.15
C TYR A 23 -6.88 26.93 -10.00
N LYS A 24 -7.23 27.94 -9.21
CA LYS A 24 -6.32 29.06 -8.87
C LYS A 24 -5.39 28.73 -7.70
N LYS A 25 -5.60 27.60 -7.02
CA LYS A 25 -4.80 27.16 -5.88
C LYS A 25 -3.94 25.95 -6.22
N PRO A 26 -2.76 25.84 -5.59
CA PRO A 26 -1.92 24.68 -5.77
C PRO A 26 -2.59 23.44 -5.19
N PHE A 27 -2.48 22.33 -5.91
CA PHE A 27 -2.86 21.02 -5.40
C PHE A 27 -1.80 20.47 -4.46
N VAL A 28 -2.22 19.56 -3.59
CA VAL A 28 -1.35 18.70 -2.82
C VAL A 28 -1.78 17.26 -3.06
N LEU A 29 -0.84 16.44 -3.51
CA LEU A 29 -1.00 15.02 -3.70
C LEU A 29 -0.24 14.32 -2.58
N ARG A 30 -0.93 13.53 -1.75
CA ARG A 30 -0.31 12.68 -0.74
C ARG A 30 -0.42 11.22 -1.15
N THR A 31 0.68 10.48 -1.07
CA THR A 31 0.75 9.08 -1.51
C THR A 31 1.39 8.20 -0.45
N ASP A 32 0.89 6.98 -0.29
CA ASP A 32 1.44 5.98 0.60
C ASP A 32 1.41 4.58 -0.02
N ALA A 33 2.38 3.74 0.32
CA ALA A 33 2.43 2.34 -0.08
C ALA A 33 2.51 1.39 1.12
N SER A 34 1.64 0.38 1.12
CA SER A 34 1.74 -0.76 2.03
C SER A 34 2.26 -1.99 1.29
N ASN A 35 2.43 -3.11 2.02
CA ASN A 35 2.74 -4.40 1.44
C ASN A 35 1.61 -4.96 0.53
N THR A 36 0.40 -4.37 0.58
CA THR A 36 -0.79 -4.93 -0.08
C THR A 36 -1.50 -3.98 -1.03
N GLY A 37 -1.23 -2.69 -0.93
CA GLY A 37 -1.94 -1.67 -1.67
C GLY A 37 -1.18 -0.35 -1.66
N THR A 38 -1.60 0.54 -2.52
CA THR A 38 -1.21 1.95 -2.51
C THR A 38 -2.45 2.80 -2.32
N GLY A 39 -2.29 3.89 -1.57
CA GLY A 39 -3.32 4.88 -1.31
C GLY A 39 -2.84 6.27 -1.73
N ALA A 40 -3.76 7.09 -2.21
CA ALA A 40 -3.47 8.46 -2.58
C ALA A 40 -4.65 9.39 -2.31
N VAL A 41 -4.34 10.63 -1.94
CA VAL A 41 -5.30 11.69 -1.66
C VAL A 41 -4.88 12.95 -2.42
N LEU A 42 -5.76 13.47 -3.27
CA LEU A 42 -5.64 14.78 -3.87
C LEU A 42 -6.46 15.77 -3.05
N TYR A 43 -5.84 16.85 -2.59
CA TYR A 43 -6.50 17.86 -1.78
C TYR A 43 -5.93 19.26 -2.01
N GLN A 44 -6.64 20.27 -1.53
CA GLN A 44 -6.17 21.65 -1.49
C GLN A 44 -6.21 22.19 -0.07
N VAL A 45 -5.40 23.22 0.20
CA VAL A 45 -5.42 23.91 1.49
C VAL A 45 -6.43 25.06 1.45
N GLY A 46 -7.38 25.03 2.38
CA GLY A 46 -8.40 26.05 2.55
C GLY A 46 -7.85 27.36 3.14
N LYS A 47 -8.71 28.37 3.26
CA LYS A 47 -8.29 29.71 3.73
C LYS A 47 -7.84 29.71 5.19
N LYS A 48 -8.28 28.74 6.01
CA LYS A 48 -7.91 28.61 7.42
C LYS A 48 -6.83 27.55 7.64
N GLY A 49 -6.19 27.08 6.56
CA GLY A 49 -5.19 26.02 6.62
C GLY A 49 -5.77 24.61 6.67
N GLU A 50 -7.09 24.46 6.53
CA GLU A 50 -7.75 23.15 6.56
C GLU A 50 -7.49 22.36 5.27
N GLU A 51 -7.22 21.06 5.39
CA GLU A 51 -7.14 20.17 4.23
C GLU A 51 -8.54 19.96 3.65
N ARG A 52 -8.71 20.24 2.36
CA ARG A 52 -9.95 20.08 1.60
C ARG A 52 -9.77 18.99 0.55
N PRO A 53 -10.17 17.75 0.85
CA PRO A 53 -10.03 16.64 -0.08
C PRO A 53 -10.87 16.85 -1.33
N ILE A 54 -10.30 16.51 -2.48
CA ILE A 54 -10.90 16.64 -3.82
C ILE A 54 -11.16 15.27 -4.41
N GLU A 55 -10.19 14.36 -4.31
CA GLU A 55 -10.37 12.98 -4.75
C GLU A 55 -9.51 12.04 -3.90
N TRP A 56 -10.01 10.82 -3.66
CA TRP A 56 -9.24 9.72 -3.07
C TRP A 56 -9.12 8.59 -4.06
N ALA A 57 -7.99 7.89 -4.01
CA ALA A 57 -7.80 6.68 -4.76
C ALA A 57 -7.07 5.63 -3.91
N SER A 58 -7.42 4.37 -4.12
CA SER A 58 -6.64 3.23 -3.62
C SER A 58 -6.55 2.16 -4.70
N LYS A 59 -5.41 1.46 -4.77
CA LYS A 59 -5.21 0.32 -5.66
C LYS A 59 -4.59 -0.83 -4.87
N LYS A 60 -5.13 -2.04 -5.04
CA LYS A 60 -4.51 -3.26 -4.55
C LYS A 60 -3.29 -3.61 -5.40
N LEU A 61 -2.18 -3.95 -4.76
CA LEU A 61 -1.00 -4.44 -5.45
C LEU A 61 -1.25 -5.85 -6.01
N THR A 62 -0.77 -6.09 -7.23
CA THR A 62 -0.69 -7.44 -7.78
C THR A 62 0.28 -8.29 -6.97
N ALA A 63 0.21 -9.62 -7.12
CA ALA A 63 1.14 -10.52 -6.44
C ALA A 63 2.62 -10.20 -6.75
N THR A 64 2.90 -9.70 -7.95
CA THR A 64 4.25 -9.27 -8.36
C THR A 64 4.64 -7.94 -7.74
N GLU A 65 3.79 -6.92 -7.82
CA GLU A 65 4.05 -5.60 -7.20
C GLU A 65 4.20 -5.70 -5.68
N ALA A 66 3.45 -6.60 -5.03
CA ALA A 66 3.57 -6.84 -3.59
C ALA A 66 4.93 -7.42 -3.15
N ARG A 67 5.69 -8.03 -4.09
CA ARG A 67 7.05 -8.56 -3.84
C ARG A 67 8.15 -7.56 -4.12
N TYR A 68 7.82 -6.37 -4.63
CA TYR A 68 8.79 -5.30 -4.85
C TYR A 68 9.41 -4.87 -3.52
N ASP A 69 10.60 -4.29 -3.56
CA ASP A 69 11.18 -3.69 -2.36
C ASP A 69 10.38 -2.45 -1.90
N ILE A 70 10.72 -1.90 -0.74
CA ILE A 70 10.01 -0.76 -0.17
C ILE A 70 10.09 0.44 -1.13
N SER A 71 11.28 0.79 -1.61
CA SER A 71 11.48 1.94 -2.49
C SER A 71 10.74 1.81 -3.83
N GLU A 72 10.71 0.61 -4.38
CA GLU A 72 9.95 0.29 -5.59
C GLU A 72 8.44 0.45 -5.37
N ARG A 73 7.90 0.01 -4.23
CA ARG A 73 6.47 0.18 -3.92
C ARG A 73 6.10 1.64 -3.72
N GLU A 74 6.94 2.41 -3.04
CA GLU A 74 6.73 3.85 -2.86
C GLU A 74 6.77 4.60 -4.20
N MET A 75 7.75 4.30 -5.04
CA MET A 75 7.82 4.90 -6.38
C MET A 75 6.63 4.49 -7.26
N LEU A 76 6.19 3.23 -7.16
CA LEU A 76 5.00 2.75 -7.85
C LEU A 76 3.74 3.49 -7.37
N ALA A 77 3.61 3.75 -6.07
CA ALA A 77 2.50 4.51 -5.50
C ALA A 77 2.42 5.93 -6.08
N ILE A 78 3.56 6.64 -6.12
CA ILE A 78 3.66 7.97 -6.72
C ILE A 78 3.29 7.94 -8.20
N TYR A 79 3.94 7.07 -8.98
CA TYR A 79 3.69 6.98 -10.42
C TYR A 79 2.21 6.69 -10.70
N TRP A 80 1.63 5.72 -9.99
CA TRP A 80 0.23 5.37 -10.15
C TRP A 80 -0.71 6.53 -9.77
N ALA A 81 -0.43 7.22 -8.66
CA ALA A 81 -1.24 8.35 -8.21
C ALA A 81 -1.19 9.52 -9.19
N LEU A 82 -0.01 9.86 -9.72
CA LEU A 82 0.15 10.91 -10.73
C LEU A 82 -0.64 10.62 -12.00
N LYS A 83 -0.62 9.36 -12.46
CA LYS A 83 -1.45 8.92 -13.60
C LYS A 83 -2.94 8.91 -13.28
N LYS A 84 -3.31 8.55 -12.04
CA LYS A 84 -4.70 8.55 -11.60
C LYS A 84 -5.31 9.95 -11.55
N PHE A 85 -4.55 10.95 -11.12
CA PHE A 85 -4.98 12.35 -11.01
C PHE A 85 -4.44 13.23 -12.15
N GLU A 86 -4.10 12.63 -13.29
CA GLU A 86 -3.39 13.30 -14.38
C GLU A 86 -4.14 14.54 -14.90
N TYR A 87 -5.47 14.47 -14.98
CA TYR A 87 -6.31 15.58 -15.44
C TYR A 87 -6.16 16.85 -14.57
N GLU A 88 -6.06 16.66 -13.26
CA GLU A 88 -5.92 17.75 -12.29
C GLU A 88 -4.48 18.27 -12.22
N LEU A 89 -3.49 17.37 -12.34
CA LEU A 89 -2.09 17.70 -12.04
C LEU A 89 -1.26 18.12 -13.25
N ARG A 90 -1.57 17.61 -14.45
CA ARG A 90 -0.72 17.87 -15.62
C ARG A 90 -0.74 19.36 -15.99
N GLY A 91 0.45 19.91 -16.25
CA GLY A 91 0.65 21.31 -16.61
C GLY A 91 0.48 22.30 -15.44
N ARG A 92 0.39 21.82 -14.19
CA ARG A 92 0.25 22.65 -12.99
C ARG A 92 1.35 22.35 -11.99
N LYS A 93 1.70 23.36 -11.20
CA LYS A 93 2.59 23.22 -10.04
C LYS A 93 1.81 22.71 -8.84
N PHE A 94 2.31 21.65 -8.21
CA PHE A 94 1.70 21.07 -7.01
C PHE A 94 2.76 20.53 -6.03
N LYS A 95 2.31 20.13 -4.84
CA LYS A 95 3.17 19.48 -3.85
C LYS A 95 2.88 17.98 -3.81
N LEU A 96 3.95 17.18 -3.77
CA LEU A 96 3.87 15.74 -3.61
C LEU A 96 4.37 15.37 -2.21
N GLU A 97 3.48 14.85 -1.38
CA GLU A 97 3.75 14.42 -0.01
C GLU A 97 3.95 12.91 0.05
N THR A 98 5.14 12.49 0.53
CA THR A 98 5.53 11.09 0.73
C THR A 98 6.32 10.93 2.03
N ASP A 99 6.30 9.76 2.65
CA ASP A 99 7.15 9.43 3.80
C ASP A 99 8.49 8.81 3.37
N HIS A 100 8.67 8.58 2.07
CA HIS A 100 9.84 7.90 1.55
C HIS A 100 10.99 8.87 1.24
N LYS A 101 11.91 9.02 2.19
CA LYS A 101 13.08 9.92 2.08
C LYS A 101 13.95 9.68 0.85
N ALA A 102 14.06 8.44 0.36
CA ALA A 102 14.92 8.15 -0.80
C ALA A 102 14.43 8.84 -2.08
N LEU A 103 13.15 9.21 -2.16
CA LEU A 103 12.58 9.93 -3.31
C LEU A 103 12.98 11.41 -3.31
N ILE A 104 13.26 12.01 -2.15
CA ILE A 104 13.86 13.36 -2.08
C ILE A 104 15.24 13.36 -2.74
N GLU A 105 15.95 12.23 -2.69
CA GLU A 105 17.26 12.09 -3.32
C GLU A 105 17.20 11.92 -4.84
N ILE A 106 16.01 11.76 -5.46
CA ILE A 106 15.88 11.68 -6.94
C ILE A 106 16.52 12.90 -7.60
N HIS A 107 16.32 14.11 -7.05
CA HIS A 107 16.91 15.31 -7.62
C HIS A 107 18.44 15.40 -7.41
N LYS A 108 19.00 14.63 -6.48
CA LYS A 108 20.43 14.64 -6.13
C LYS A 108 21.21 13.50 -6.81
N LYS A 109 20.54 12.40 -7.16
CA LYS A 109 21.14 11.22 -7.79
C LYS A 109 20.51 11.01 -9.16
N PRO A 110 21.27 11.18 -10.26
CA PRO A 110 20.71 11.10 -11.60
C PRO A 110 20.18 9.71 -11.97
N GLN A 111 20.68 8.65 -11.32
CA GLN A 111 20.26 7.27 -11.57
C GLN A 111 20.30 6.44 -10.29
N PHE A 112 19.23 5.66 -10.06
CA PHE A 112 19.20 4.62 -9.03
C PHE A 112 19.75 3.31 -9.60
N ASN A 113 20.30 2.45 -8.74
CA ASN A 113 20.67 1.07 -9.12
C ASN A 113 19.41 0.17 -9.22
N ASN A 114 18.36 0.69 -9.85
CA ASN A 114 17.10 0.01 -10.08
C ASN A 114 16.42 0.57 -11.33
N ASN A 115 16.42 -0.23 -12.40
CA ASN A 115 15.87 0.17 -13.70
C ASN A 115 14.37 0.48 -13.66
N ARG A 116 13.59 -0.14 -12.76
CA ARG A 116 12.14 0.13 -12.66
C ARG A 116 11.90 1.53 -12.10
N ILE A 117 12.63 1.88 -11.04
CA ILE A 117 12.56 3.21 -10.42
C ILE A 117 12.97 4.28 -11.45
N ASN A 118 14.08 4.07 -12.17
CA ASN A 118 14.53 5.02 -13.20
C ASN A 118 13.47 5.23 -14.29
N ARG A 119 12.84 4.16 -14.78
CA ARG A 119 11.74 4.25 -15.76
C ARG A 119 10.56 5.05 -15.22
N TRP A 120 10.16 4.85 -13.97
CA TRP A 120 9.09 5.65 -13.38
C TRP A 120 9.49 7.11 -13.18
N ILE A 121 10.76 7.39 -12.83
CA ILE A 121 11.27 8.76 -12.72
C ILE A 121 11.13 9.49 -14.06
N GLU A 122 11.55 8.87 -15.16
CA GLU A 122 11.37 9.41 -16.52
C GLU A 122 9.91 9.71 -16.83
N LEU A 123 9.00 8.81 -16.47
CA LEU A 123 7.57 8.97 -16.74
C LEU A 123 6.90 10.07 -15.91
N ILE A 124 7.43 10.40 -14.72
CA ILE A 124 6.86 11.44 -13.86
C ILE A 124 7.52 12.81 -14.08
N GLN A 125 8.61 12.90 -14.85
CA GLN A 125 9.26 14.17 -15.22
C GLN A 125 8.36 15.11 -16.04
N GLU A 126 7.29 14.59 -16.64
CA GLU A 126 6.28 15.42 -17.32
C GLU A 126 5.42 16.27 -16.36
N PHE A 127 5.48 16.00 -15.04
CA PHE A 127 4.74 16.72 -14.02
C PHE A 127 5.64 17.73 -13.29
N ASP A 128 5.08 18.88 -12.91
CA ASP A 128 5.79 19.94 -12.20
C ASP A 128 5.41 19.92 -10.71
N PHE A 129 6.24 19.27 -9.88
CA PHE A 129 5.97 19.14 -8.44
C PHE A 129 7.17 19.33 -7.54
N GLU A 130 6.90 19.78 -6.32
CA GLU A 130 7.85 19.83 -5.22
C GLU A 130 7.62 18.63 -4.29
N ILE A 131 8.65 17.83 -4.04
CA ILE A 131 8.58 16.71 -3.10
C ILE A 131 8.71 17.23 -1.67
N VAL A 132 7.72 16.92 -0.84
CA VAL A 132 7.68 17.25 0.58
C VAL A 132 7.65 15.95 1.38
N HIS A 133 8.67 15.74 2.21
CA HIS A 133 8.67 14.56 3.08
C HIS A 133 7.87 14.81 4.36
N ILE A 134 6.93 13.90 4.63
CA ILE A 134 6.09 13.93 5.82
C ILE A 134 6.35 12.67 6.65
N LYS A 135 6.40 12.80 7.99
CA LYS A 135 6.52 11.62 8.87
C LYS A 135 5.28 10.74 8.72
N GLY A 136 5.44 9.42 8.68
CA GLY A 136 4.33 8.46 8.52
C GLY A 136 3.14 8.69 9.46
N GLU A 137 3.37 9.14 10.70
CA GLU A 137 2.30 9.49 11.67
C GLU A 137 1.34 10.58 11.16
N LYS A 138 1.77 11.42 10.21
CA LYS A 138 0.97 12.51 9.61
C LYS A 138 0.39 12.12 8.24
N MET A 139 0.61 10.90 7.75
CA MET A 139 0.05 10.43 6.48
C MET A 139 -1.48 10.34 6.51
N GLY A 140 -2.03 9.97 7.68
CA GLY A 140 -3.47 9.90 7.92
C GLY A 140 -4.19 9.04 6.87
N ARG A 141 -4.93 9.70 5.96
CA ARG A 141 -5.84 9.06 5.00
C ARG A 141 -5.14 8.25 3.91
N ALA A 142 -3.95 8.65 3.47
CA ALA A 142 -3.22 7.91 2.44
C ALA A 142 -2.78 6.53 2.94
N ASP A 143 -2.29 6.46 4.19
CA ASP A 143 -1.91 5.23 4.87
C ASP A 143 -3.11 4.29 5.09
N GLN A 144 -4.25 4.83 5.52
CA GLN A 144 -5.48 4.06 5.66
C GLN A 144 -5.92 3.43 4.32
N LEU A 145 -5.82 4.18 3.22
CA LEU A 145 -6.18 3.72 1.88
C LEU A 145 -5.22 2.65 1.35
N SER A 146 -3.93 2.72 1.69
CA SER A 146 -2.93 1.76 1.23
C SER A 146 -3.07 0.40 1.94
N ARG A 147 -3.56 0.37 3.19
CA ARG A 147 -3.66 -0.83 4.05
C ARG A 147 -4.99 -1.59 3.98
N VAL A 148 -5.95 -1.15 3.15
CA VAL A 148 -7.30 -1.75 3.05
C VAL A 148 -7.29 -3.27 2.86
N ASN A 149 -6.28 -3.83 2.18
CA ASN A 149 -6.20 -5.25 1.82
C ASN A 149 -5.18 -6.07 2.64
N GLU A 150 -4.68 -5.55 3.78
CA GLU A 150 -3.57 -6.18 4.51
C GLU A 150 -3.88 -7.59 5.05
N LYS A 151 -5.17 -7.89 5.33
CA LYS A 151 -5.62 -9.20 5.80
C LYS A 151 -5.59 -10.29 4.72
N ASP A 152 -5.69 -9.91 3.46
CA ASP A 152 -5.56 -10.87 2.36
C ASP A 152 -4.14 -11.45 2.36
N GLN A 153 -3.11 -10.64 2.64
CA GLN A 153 -1.76 -11.18 2.81
C GLN A 153 -1.64 -12.11 4.00
N LYS A 154 -2.27 -11.86 5.16
CA LYS A 154 -2.22 -12.78 6.30
C LYS A 154 -2.84 -14.15 5.99
N LYS A 155 -3.86 -14.22 5.13
CA LYS A 155 -4.38 -15.49 4.59
C LYS A 155 -3.36 -16.20 3.69
N TRP A 156 -2.60 -15.46 2.89
CA TRP A 156 -1.57 -16.02 2.00
C TRP A 156 -0.20 -16.28 2.67
N GLN A 157 0.09 -15.62 3.80
CA GLN A 157 1.29 -15.85 4.61
C GLN A 157 1.14 -17.07 5.53
N LYS A 158 -0.09 -17.44 5.90
CA LYS A 158 -0.38 -18.70 6.62
C LYS A 158 -0.13 -19.98 5.80
N GLY A 159 0.35 -19.84 4.55
CA GLY A 159 0.64 -20.94 3.63
C GLY A 159 2.09 -21.03 3.15
N ARG A 160 3.10 -20.54 3.89
CA ARG A 160 4.51 -20.73 3.50
C ARG A 160 5.40 -21.29 4.61
N ARG A 161 5.41 -22.62 4.70
CA ARG A 161 6.63 -23.44 4.68
C ARG A 161 6.30 -24.78 4.02
N ILE A 162 6.54 -24.87 2.71
CA ILE A 162 6.69 -26.15 2.03
C ILE A 162 8.02 -26.07 1.29
N ARG A 163 9.07 -26.57 1.93
CA ARG A 163 10.23 -27.10 1.21
C ARG A 163 9.81 -28.50 0.74
N GLU A 164 10.05 -28.75 -0.53
CA GLU A 164 9.80 -29.99 -1.27
C GLU A 164 8.33 -30.28 -1.58
N GLY A 165 8.05 -30.35 -2.89
CA GLY A 165 6.71 -30.28 -3.47
C GLY A 165 5.74 -31.35 -2.96
N LYS A 166 4.59 -30.87 -2.49
CA LYS A 166 3.26 -31.49 -2.55
C LYS A 166 2.28 -30.43 -2.04
N GLU A 167 1.37 -29.96 -2.89
CA GLU A 167 0.33 -29.02 -2.48
C GLU A 167 -0.67 -29.69 -1.53
N ILE A 168 -1.19 -28.91 -0.57
CA ILE A 168 -2.18 -29.36 0.41
C ILE A 168 -3.56 -28.93 -0.08
N LYS A 169 -4.48 -29.88 -0.31
CA LYS A 169 -5.83 -29.55 -0.79
C LYS A 169 -6.81 -29.25 0.33
N HIS A 170 -6.73 -29.92 1.49
CA HIS A 170 -7.74 -29.78 2.54
C HIS A 170 -7.16 -30.00 3.96
N GLN A 171 -7.47 -29.07 4.86
CA GLN A 171 -7.27 -29.20 6.31
C GLN A 171 -8.61 -29.56 6.95
N LYS A 172 -8.67 -30.65 7.71
CA LYS A 172 -9.88 -31.06 8.44
C LYS A 172 -9.54 -31.27 9.92
N GLU A 173 -10.39 -30.75 10.79
CA GLU A 173 -10.29 -30.94 12.23
C GLU A 173 -11.28 -32.02 12.67
N GLU A 174 -10.78 -33.07 13.33
CA GLU A 174 -11.60 -34.14 13.89
C GLU A 174 -11.13 -34.43 15.32
N LYS A 175 -12.06 -34.42 16.28
CA LYS A 175 -11.82 -34.76 17.69
C LYS A 175 -10.60 -34.05 18.32
N GLY A 176 -10.44 -32.75 18.04
CA GLY A 176 -9.36 -31.92 18.59
C GLY A 176 -7.97 -32.15 17.97
N LYS A 177 -7.89 -32.88 16.85
CA LYS A 177 -6.66 -33.14 16.09
C LYS A 177 -6.80 -32.62 14.67
N ILE A 178 -5.72 -32.02 14.17
CA ILE A 178 -5.68 -31.45 12.82
C ILE A 178 -5.07 -32.48 11.87
N TYR A 179 -5.76 -32.78 10.77
CA TYR A 179 -5.27 -33.67 9.72
C TYR A 179 -5.06 -32.90 8.41
N LEU A 180 -3.89 -33.11 7.78
CA LEU A 180 -3.58 -32.64 6.44
C LEU A 180 -3.79 -33.78 5.45
N THR A 181 -4.55 -33.50 4.38
CA THR A 181 -4.73 -34.43 3.27
C THR A 181 -3.96 -33.93 2.05
N PHE A 182 -3.06 -34.76 1.52
CA PHE A 182 -2.22 -34.45 0.37
C PHE A 182 -2.87 -34.91 -0.94
N ASP A 183 -2.39 -34.39 -2.08
CA ASP A 183 -2.83 -34.80 -3.42
C ASP A 183 -2.68 -36.30 -3.69
N SER A 184 -1.79 -36.99 -2.98
CA SER A 184 -1.62 -38.45 -3.02
C SER A 184 -2.74 -39.23 -2.32
N GLY A 185 -3.71 -38.56 -1.70
CA GLY A 185 -4.72 -39.19 -0.83
C GLY A 185 -4.22 -39.54 0.57
N GLU A 186 -2.93 -39.27 0.84
CA GLU A 186 -2.29 -39.52 2.12
C GLU A 186 -2.81 -38.54 3.18
N LYS A 187 -3.15 -39.04 4.37
CA LYS A 187 -3.58 -38.23 5.53
C LYS A 187 -2.52 -38.27 6.61
N ARG A 188 -2.10 -37.11 7.12
CA ARG A 188 -1.16 -37.01 8.24
C ARG A 188 -1.73 -36.16 9.37
N GLU A 189 -1.63 -36.66 10.59
CA GLU A 189 -1.95 -35.91 11.81
C GLU A 189 -0.86 -34.86 12.08
N VAL A 190 -1.26 -33.62 12.33
CA VAL A 190 -0.35 -32.54 12.71
C VAL A 190 -0.23 -32.55 14.24
N LEU A 191 0.87 -33.11 14.74
CA LEU A 191 1.24 -32.98 16.15
C LEU A 191 1.68 -31.54 16.41
N GLY A 192 0.93 -30.83 17.27
CA GLY A 192 1.30 -29.49 17.74
C GLY A 192 2.64 -29.50 18.47
N GLU A 193 3.43 -28.43 18.29
CA GLU A 193 4.80 -28.27 18.81
C GLU A 193 4.91 -28.13 20.34
N GLU A 194 3.97 -28.64 21.15
CA GLU A 194 4.03 -28.54 22.62
C GLU A 194 4.76 -29.69 23.32
N ASN A 195 5.40 -30.63 22.61
CA ASN A 195 6.08 -31.78 23.24
C ASN A 195 7.56 -31.96 22.87
N ARG A 196 8.29 -30.87 22.56
CA ARG A 196 9.75 -30.94 22.35
C ARG A 196 10.62 -30.46 23.52
N GLU A 197 10.04 -30.04 24.65
CA GLU A 197 10.81 -29.66 25.86
C GLU A 197 10.85 -30.72 26.98
N LYS A 198 10.47 -31.97 26.72
CA LYS A 198 10.73 -33.06 27.67
C LYS A 198 11.36 -34.26 26.98
N LYS A 199 12.67 -34.19 26.81
CA LYS A 199 13.60 -35.33 26.92
C LYS A 199 15.03 -34.80 27.01
N GLN A 200 15.51 -34.73 28.25
CA GLN A 200 16.89 -35.09 28.58
C GLN A 200 17.16 -36.52 28.08
#